data_AF-X5VKF3-F1
#
_entry.id   AF-X5VKF3-F1
#
_cell.length_a   1.000
_cell.length_b   1.000
_cell.length_c   1.000
_cell.angle_alpha   90.00
_cell.angle_beta   90.00
_cell.angle_gamma   90.00
#
_symmetry.space_group_name_H-M   'P 1'
#
loop_
_entity.id
_entity.type
_entity.pdbx_description
1 polymer ?
#
loop_
_entity_poly.entity_id
_entity_poly.type
_entity_poly.pdbx_seq_one_letter_code
_entity_poly.pdbx_strand_id
1 'polypeptide(L)'
;MTLADLSFYLFTIFNGLRVVSYLPQIVRVARDRHGASAISYATWLLWTGANATTGLYAHINLNDPALAAINWLNAVCCVLVIALTAYKRHRARLPVEEAASRSEATALLVDNVC
;
A
#
# COMPACT_ATOMS: atom_id res chain seq x y z
N MET A 1 -3.80 -11.85 35.95
CA MET A 1 -3.34 -11.90 34.55
C MET A 1 -1.82 -11.91 34.55
N THR A 2 -1.19 -12.83 33.82
CA THR A 2 0.27 -12.85 33.69
C THR A 2 0.74 -11.83 32.64
N LEU A 3 2.03 -11.52 32.61
CA LEU A 3 2.60 -10.67 31.56
C LEU A 3 2.48 -11.32 30.16
N ALA A 4 2.51 -12.64 30.09
CA ALA A 4 2.32 -13.39 28.84
C ALA A 4 0.87 -13.25 28.32
N ASP A 5 -0.12 -13.32 29.22
CA ASP A 5 -1.52 -13.11 28.83
C ASP A 5 -1.73 -11.67 28.32
N LEU A 6 -1.18 -10.70 29.05
CA LEU A 6 -1.28 -9.29 28.68
C LEU A 6 -0.64 -9.03 27.32
N SER A 7 0.57 -9.54 27.07
CA SER A 7 1.25 -9.36 25.79
C SER A 7 0.47 -10.01 24.65
N PHE A 8 -0.10 -11.19 24.86
CA PHE A 8 -0.95 -11.87 23.88
C PHE A 8 -2.21 -11.05 23.54
N TYR A 9 -2.92 -10.52 24.53
CA TYR A 9 -4.10 -9.71 24.30
C TYR A 9 -3.78 -8.41 23.57
N LEU A 10 -2.74 -7.68 24.02
CA LEU A 10 -2.31 -6.45 23.35
C LEU A 10 -1.87 -6.72 21.91
N PHE A 11 -1.07 -7.77 21.71
CA PHE A 11 -0.65 -8.20 20.38
C PHE A 11 -1.85 -8.46 19.47
N THR A 12 -2.82 -9.24 19.95
CA THR A 12 -4.02 -9.60 19.19
C THR A 12 -4.87 -8.37 18.87
N ILE A 13 -5.12 -7.52 19.87
CA ILE A 13 -5.94 -6.31 19.73
C ILE A 13 -5.28 -5.36 18.73
N PHE A 14 -4.00 -5.01 18.91
CA PHE A 14 -3.35 -4.03 18.04
C PHE A 14 -3.14 -4.55 16.62
N ASN A 15 -2.84 -5.84 16.44
CA ASN A 15 -2.78 -6.40 15.08
C ASN A 15 -4.16 -6.49 14.43
N GLY A 16 -5.22 -6.82 15.19
CA GLY A 16 -6.58 -6.78 14.69
C GLY A 16 -7.01 -5.37 14.29
N LEU A 17 -6.77 -4.38 15.14
CA LEU A 17 -7.01 -2.96 14.85
C LEU A 17 -6.21 -2.50 13.64
N ARG A 18 -4.97 -2.97 13.47
CA ARG A 18 -4.16 -2.69 12.28
C ARG A 18 -4.78 -3.24 11.01
N VAL A 19 -5.31 -4.46 11.04
CA VAL A 19 -6.03 -5.03 9.88
C VAL A 19 -7.24 -4.17 9.52
N VAL A 20 -8.05 -3.80 10.52
CA VAL A 20 -9.22 -2.94 10.34
C VAL A 20 -8.83 -1.55 9.84
N SER A 21 -7.70 -1.00 10.29
CA SER A 21 -7.24 0.33 9.91
C SER A 21 -6.74 0.44 8.46
N TYR A 22 -6.47 -0.67 7.77
CA TYR A 22 -6.26 -0.63 6.32
C TYR A 22 -7.51 -0.18 5.57
N LEU A 23 -8.73 -0.44 6.07
CA LEU A 23 -9.97 -0.01 5.41
C LEU A 23 -10.06 1.52 5.24
N PRO A 24 -9.98 2.35 6.30
CA PRO A 24 -10.00 3.80 6.13
C PRO A 24 -8.81 4.28 5.30
N GLN A 25 -7.63 3.66 5.41
CA GLN A 25 -6.48 4.00 4.58
C GLN A 25 -6.73 3.75 3.10
N ILE A 26 -7.25 2.57 2.74
CA ILE A 26 -7.64 2.19 1.37
C ILE A 26 -8.70 3.16 0.84
N VAL A 27 -9.72 3.49 1.62
CA VAL A 27 -10.76 4.44 1.23
C VAL A 27 -10.17 5.83 0.97
N ARG A 28 -9.24 6.30 1.81
CA ARG A 28 -8.57 7.59 1.63
C ARG A 28 -7.69 7.60 0.38
N VAL A 29 -6.94 6.53 0.14
CA VAL A 29 -6.15 6.37 -1.09
C VAL A 29 -7.07 6.31 -2.31
N ALA A 30 -8.20 5.61 -2.26
CA ALA A 30 -9.15 5.56 -3.38
C ALA A 30 -9.78 6.93 -3.69
N ARG A 31 -10.17 7.68 -2.66
CA ARG A 31 -10.90 8.96 -2.78
C ARG A 31 -10.04 10.19 -3.04
N ASP A 32 -8.74 10.13 -2.77
CA ASP A 32 -7.88 11.29 -2.97
C ASP A 32 -7.91 11.76 -4.46
N ARG A 33 -7.63 13.03 -4.74
CA ARG A 33 -7.65 13.56 -6.12
C ARG A 33 -6.26 13.82 -6.67
N HIS A 34 -5.22 13.74 -5.84
CA HIS A 34 -3.85 14.11 -6.17
C HIS A 34 -2.96 12.88 -6.43
N GLY A 35 -3.53 11.80 -6.95
CA GLY A 35 -2.77 10.59 -7.32
C GLY A 35 -2.07 9.89 -6.13
N ALA A 36 -2.58 10.02 -4.91
CA ALA A 36 -2.03 9.44 -3.69
C ALA A 36 -0.55 9.80 -3.46
N SER A 37 -0.15 11.04 -3.75
CA SER A 37 1.23 11.53 -3.59
C SER A 37 1.78 11.41 -2.17
N ALA A 38 0.91 11.50 -1.14
CA ALA A 38 1.28 11.36 0.26
C ALA A 38 1.71 9.94 0.68
N ILE A 39 1.49 8.92 -0.15
CA ILE A 39 1.85 7.53 0.16
C ILE A 39 3.28 7.24 -0.27
N SER A 40 4.16 6.94 0.69
CA SER A 40 5.56 6.57 0.43
C SER A 40 5.70 5.08 0.12
N TYR A 41 6.12 4.73 -1.10
CA TYR A 41 6.37 3.33 -1.45
C TYR A 41 7.42 2.66 -0.56
N ALA A 42 8.47 3.38 -0.19
CA ALA A 42 9.54 2.84 0.66
C ALA A 42 8.99 2.36 2.01
N THR A 43 8.14 3.18 2.64
CA THR A 43 7.52 2.82 3.94
C THR A 43 6.64 1.58 3.81
N TRP A 44 5.77 1.55 2.79
CA TRP A 44 4.83 0.45 2.61
C TRP A 44 5.51 -0.86 2.18
N LEU A 45 6.58 -0.78 1.37
CA LEU A 45 7.41 -1.93 1.02
C LEU A 45 8.16 -2.47 2.24
N LEU A 46 8.74 -1.60 3.07
CA LEU A 46 9.39 -2.01 4.31
C LEU A 46 8.41 -2.73 5.24
N TRP A 47 7.19 -2.20 5.37
CA TRP A 47 6.13 -2.84 6.18
C TRP A 47 5.70 -4.17 5.59
N THR A 48 5.60 -4.28 4.25
CA THR A 48 5.30 -5.54 3.59
C THR A 48 6.37 -6.58 3.92
N GLY A 49 7.65 -6.23 3.75
CA GLY A 49 8.78 -7.10 4.05
C GLY A 49 8.79 -7.53 5.51
N ALA A 50 8.66 -6.59 6.45
CA ALA A 50 8.67 -6.87 7.88
C ALA A 50 7.54 -7.82 8.31
N ASN A 51 6.32 -7.63 7.80
CA ASN A 51 5.21 -8.54 8.10
C ASN A 51 5.41 -9.91 7.42
N ALA A 52 5.83 -9.94 6.15
CA ALA A 52 6.05 -11.21 5.44
C ALA A 52 7.14 -12.06 6.11
N THR A 53 8.27 -11.46 6.50
CA THR A 53 9.35 -12.17 7.19
C THR A 53 8.96 -12.59 8.60
N THR A 54 8.19 -11.76 9.33
CA THR A 54 7.64 -12.16 10.64
C THR A 54 6.67 -13.33 10.50
N GLY A 55 5.80 -13.32 9.49
CA GLY A 55 4.88 -14.41 9.21
C GLY A 55 5.62 -15.71 8.86
N LEU A 56 6.69 -15.62 8.07
CA LEU A 56 7.55 -16.75 7.74
C LEU A 56 8.28 -17.31 8.97
N TYR A 57 8.89 -16.43 9.77
CA TYR A 57 9.57 -16.79 11.01
C TYR A 57 8.63 -17.46 12.01
N ALA A 58 7.43 -16.90 12.19
CA ALA A 58 6.42 -17.47 13.09
C ALA A 58 5.98 -18.88 12.64
N HIS A 59 5.81 -19.08 11.34
CA HIS A 59 5.41 -20.37 10.79
C HIS A 59 6.53 -21.43 10.91
N ILE A 60 7.76 -21.10 10.50
CA ILE A 60 8.86 -22.05 10.40
C ILE A 60 9.55 -22.27 11.75
N ASN A 61 9.84 -21.20 12.48
CA ASN A 61 10.69 -21.26 13.67
C ASN A 61 9.89 -21.36 14.96
N LEU A 62 8.75 -20.67 15.07
CA LEU A 62 7.95 -20.64 16.29
C LEU A 62 6.80 -21.64 16.30
N ASN A 63 6.43 -22.20 15.13
CA ASN A 63 5.22 -23.01 14.95
C ASN A 63 3.96 -22.31 15.53
N ASP A 64 3.89 -20.99 15.39
CA ASP A 64 2.77 -20.17 15.84
C ASP A 64 1.90 -19.79 14.63
N PRO A 65 0.82 -20.55 14.34
CA PRO A 65 -0.02 -20.29 13.17
C PRO A 65 -0.82 -18.99 13.30
N ALA A 66 -1.11 -18.52 14.52
CA ALA A 66 -1.87 -17.28 14.72
C ALA A 66 -1.01 -16.06 14.41
N LEU A 67 0.21 -16.02 14.95
CA LEU A 67 1.20 -14.98 14.66
C LEU A 67 1.59 -14.97 13.18
N ALA A 68 1.70 -16.16 12.56
CA ALA A 68 1.92 -16.28 11.14
C ALA A 68 0.76 -15.66 10.35
N ALA A 69 -0.46 -16.15 10.54
CA ALA A 69 -1.64 -15.73 9.78
C ALA A 69 -1.87 -14.21 9.84
N ILE A 70 -1.76 -13.61 11.03
CA ILE A 70 -2.00 -12.17 11.18
C ILE A 70 -0.93 -11.34 10.48
N ASN A 71 0.34 -11.76 10.50
CA ASN A 71 1.41 -11.07 9.78
C ASN A 71 1.28 -11.23 8.26
N TRP A 72 0.95 -12.42 7.77
CA TRP A 72 0.66 -12.62 6.35
C TRP A 72 -0.53 -11.74 5.88
N LEU A 73 -1.59 -11.64 6.67
CA LEU A 73 -2.72 -10.75 6.39
C LEU A 73 -2.29 -9.27 6.33
N ASN A 74 -1.47 -8.82 7.29
CA ASN A 74 -0.91 -7.47 7.26
C ASN A 74 -0.05 -7.22 6.01
N ALA A 75 0.76 -8.20 5.59
CA ALA A 75 1.56 -8.10 4.37
C ALA A 75 0.68 -7.94 3.12
N VAL A 76 -0.38 -8.76 2.99
CA VAL A 76 -1.35 -8.65 1.89
C VAL A 76 -2.03 -7.28 1.88
N CYS A 77 -2.47 -6.78 3.03
CA CYS A 77 -3.07 -5.45 3.13
C CYS A 77 -2.09 -4.32 2.73
N CYS A 78 -0.81 -4.43 3.11
CA CYS A 78 0.21 -3.49 2.65
C CYS A 78 0.39 -3.52 1.13
N VAL A 79 0.43 -4.71 0.52
CA VAL A 79 0.49 -4.86 -0.94
C VAL A 79 -0.71 -4.22 -1.62
N LEU A 80 -1.92 -4.39 -1.07
CA LEU A 80 -3.13 -3.76 -1.60
C LEU A 80 -3.04 -2.23 -1.59
N VAL A 81 -2.52 -1.63 -0.53
CA VAL A 81 -2.32 -0.18 -0.48
C VAL A 81 -1.29 0.29 -1.52
N ILE A 82 -0.19 -0.46 -1.69
CA ILE A 82 0.81 -0.18 -2.73
C ILE A 82 0.18 -0.26 -4.12
N ALA A 83 -0.53 -1.34 -4.42
CA ALA A 83 -1.17 -1.58 -5.71
C ALA A 83 -2.21 -0.48 -6.03
N LEU A 84 -3.05 -0.12 -5.07
CA LEU A 84 -4.03 0.95 -5.23
C LEU A 84 -3.35 2.31 -5.46
N THR A 85 -2.28 2.60 -4.72
CA THR A 85 -1.47 3.81 -4.91
C THR A 85 -0.86 3.85 -6.31
N ALA A 86 -0.31 2.74 -6.79
CA ALA A 86 0.28 2.62 -8.12
C ALA A 86 -0.77 2.82 -9.20
N TYR A 87 -1.88 2.08 -9.16
CA TYR A 87 -2.99 2.22 -10.10
C TYR A 87 -3.43 3.68 -10.23
N LYS A 88 -3.55 4.37 -9.09
CA LYS A 88 -4.01 5.75 -9.06
C LYS A 88 -2.97 6.75 -9.57
N ARG A 89 -1.69 6.54 -9.27
CA ARG A 89 -0.60 7.35 -9.84
C ARG A 89 -0.50 7.20 -11.35
N HIS A 90 -0.66 5.98 -11.86
CA HIS A 90 -0.71 5.73 -13.30
C HIS A 90 -1.90 6.44 -13.93
N ARG A 91 -3.10 6.31 -13.37
CA ARG A 91 -4.30 7.01 -13.89
C ARG A 91 -4.21 8.53 -13.83
N ALA A 92 -3.52 9.09 -12.86
CA ALA A 92 -3.30 10.54 -12.80
C ALA A 92 -2.30 11.03 -13.87
N ARG A 93 -1.38 10.17 -14.33
CA ARG A 93 -0.38 10.51 -15.36
C ARG A 93 -0.93 10.41 -16.78
N LEU A 94 -1.81 9.43 -17.06
CA LEU A 94 -2.36 9.21 -18.41
C LEU A 94 -2.96 10.48 -19.08
N PRO A 95 -3.81 11.29 -18.40
CA PRO A 95 -4.39 12.48 -19.03
C PRO A 95 -3.37 13.60 -19.28
N VAL A 96 -2.31 13.68 -18.47
CA VAL A 96 -1.24 14.68 -18.62
C VAL A 96 -0.37 14.33 -19.83
N GLU A 97 -0.06 13.05 -20.01
CA GLU A 97 0.75 12.55 -21.11
C GLU A 97 0.03 12.70 -22.47
N GLU A 98 -1.27 12.40 -22.54
CA GLU A 98 -2.12 12.68 -23.72
C GLU A 98 -2.21 14.17 -24.06
N ALA A 99 -2.36 15.03 -23.05
CA ALA A 99 -2.43 16.47 -23.26
C ALA A 99 -1.10 17.05 -23.75
N ALA A 100 0.03 16.58 -23.21
CA ALA A 100 1.37 16.97 -23.63
C ALA A 100 1.64 16.55 -25.08
N SER A 101 1.36 15.29 -25.43
CA SER A 101 1.54 14.76 -26.79
C SER A 101 0.70 15.52 -27.82
N ARG A 102 -0.56 15.87 -27.49
CA ARG A 102 -1.43 16.67 -28.39
C ARG A 102 -0.91 18.09 -28.58
N SER A 103 -0.40 18.72 -27.52
CA SER A 103 0.20 20.06 -27.60
C SER A 103 1.44 20.07 -28.49
N GLU A 104 2.30 19.06 -28.36
CA GLU A 104 3.52 18.90 -29.15
C GLU A 104 3.20 18.65 -30.64
N ALA A 105 2.22 17.79 -30.93
CA ALA A 105 1.72 17.58 -32.29
C ALA A 105 1.12 18.85 -32.92
N THR A 106 0.44 19.68 -32.12
CA THR A 106 -0.12 20.96 -32.60
C THR A 106 0.98 21.97 -32.90
N ALA A 107 2.02 22.06 -32.05
CA ALA A 107 3.16 22.94 -32.29
C ALA A 107 3.92 22.57 -33.57
N LEU A 108 4.21 21.27 -33.77
CA LEU A 108 4.85 20.77 -34.99
C LEU A 108 4.04 21.06 -36.26
N LEU A 109 2.71 21.02 -36.19
CA LEU A 109 1.84 21.38 -37.31
C LEU A 109 1.92 22.87 -37.65
N VAL A 110 2.01 23.75 -36.65
CA VAL A 110 2.13 25.20 -36.87
C VAL A 110 3.49 25.55 -37.47
N ASP A 111 4.57 24.94 -36.97
CA ASP A 111 5.93 25.18 -37.47
C ASP A 111 6.14 24.71 -38.92
N ASN A 112 5.37 23.73 -39.38
CA ASN A 112 5.48 23.19 -40.74
C ASN A 112 4.60 23.95 -41.77
N VAL A 113 3.74 24.86 -41.31
CA VAL A 113 2.82 25.68 -42.13
C VAL A 113 3.32 27.13 -42.26
N CYS A 114 4.17 27.60 -41.34
CA CYS A 114 4.89 28.87 -41.41
C CYS A 114 6.18 28.75 -42.23
#